data_AF-A0A3C0PKM4-F1
#
_entry.id   AF-A0A3C0PKM4-F1
#
_cell.length_a   1.000
_cell.length_b   1.000
_cell.length_c   1.000
_cell.angle_alpha   90.00
_cell.angle_beta   90.00
_cell.angle_gamma   90.00
#
_symmetry.space_group_name_H-M   'P 1'
#
loop_
_entity.id
_entity.type
_entity.pdbx_description
1 polymer ?
#
loop_
_entity_poly.entity_id
_entity_poly.type
_entity_poly.pdbx_seq_one_letter_code
_entity_poly.pdbx_strand_id
1 'polypeptide(L)'
;MRILTSLLSAVLIPLAGVAQAQENFQGLETIGKPAPMGIGFQFPATELMRDVVWLDNFLLIIITAISVFVTLLLAYAAFKFHASRNK
;
A
#
# COMPACT_ATOMS: atom_id res chain seq x y z
N MET A 1 44.12 25.22 -28.20
CA MET A 1 43.82 24.37 -27.01
C MET A 1 43.06 25.09 -25.89
N ARG A 2 43.29 26.39 -25.63
CA ARG A 2 42.64 27.14 -24.54
C ARG A 2 41.11 27.32 -24.67
N ILE A 3 40.60 27.42 -25.90
CA ILE A 3 39.15 27.56 -26.19
C ILE A 3 38.42 26.22 -26.03
N LEU A 4 39.10 25.12 -26.37
CA LEU A 4 38.57 23.77 -26.18
C LEU A 4 38.44 23.44 -24.68
N THR A 5 39.43 23.84 -23.88
CA THR A 5 39.40 23.64 -22.42
C THR A 5 38.34 24.49 -21.73
N SER A 6 38.02 25.69 -22.22
CA SER A 6 36.98 26.56 -21.62
C SER A 6 35.55 26.11 -21.96
N LEU A 7 35.34 25.52 -23.14
CA LEU A 7 34.05 24.95 -23.52
C LEU A 7 33.78 23.64 -22.76
N LEU A 8 34.82 22.83 -22.52
CA LEU A 8 34.71 21.61 -21.74
C LEU A 8 34.34 21.90 -20.28
N SER A 9 34.96 22.91 -19.64
CA SER A 9 34.65 23.31 -18.28
C SER A 9 33.25 23.92 -18.13
N ALA A 10 32.76 24.68 -19.12
CA ALA A 10 31.41 25.23 -19.13
C ALA A 10 30.31 24.15 -19.16
N VAL A 11 30.60 22.96 -19.69
CA VAL A 11 29.69 21.80 -19.72
C VAL A 11 29.84 20.91 -18.49
N LEU A 12 31.06 20.72 -17.98
CA LEU A 12 31.36 19.88 -16.81
C LEU A 12 30.84 20.44 -15.48
N ILE A 13 30.85 21.77 -15.29
CA ILE A 13 30.38 22.42 -14.05
C ILE A 13 28.86 22.22 -13.81
N PRO A 14 27.96 22.44 -14.80
CA PRO A 14 26.53 22.17 -14.61
C PRO A 14 26.21 20.67 -14.52
N LEU A 15 26.95 19.80 -15.23
CA LEU A 15 26.79 18.33 -15.11
C LEU A 15 27.16 17.82 -13.71
N ALA A 16 28.19 18.39 -13.08
CA ALA A 16 28.53 18.10 -11.69
C ALA A 16 27.44 18.58 -10.71
N GLY A 17 26.79 19.72 -10.99
CA GLY A 17 25.66 20.21 -10.21
C GLY A 17 24.42 19.29 -10.26
N VAL A 18 24.15 18.65 -11.39
CA VAL A 18 23.07 17.65 -11.54
C VAL A 18 23.37 16.37 -10.74
N ALA A 19 24.64 15.94 -10.68
CA ALA A 19 25.05 14.79 -9.86
C ALA A 19 24.88 15.03 -8.36
N GLN A 20 25.20 16.23 -7.88
CA GLN A 20 25.04 16.64 -6.47
C GLN A 20 23.57 16.81 -6.06
N ALA A 21 22.68 17.22 -6.99
CA ALA A 21 21.24 17.26 -6.71
C ALA A 21 20.65 15.87 -6.46
N GLN A 22 21.18 14.84 -7.13
CA GLN A 22 20.76 13.45 -6.93
C GLN A 22 21.36 12.79 -5.67
N GLU A 23 22.52 13.26 -5.18
CA GLU A 23 23.09 12.81 -3.91
C GLU A 23 22.16 13.05 -2.71
N ASN A 24 21.35 14.11 -2.73
CA ASN A 24 20.39 14.42 -1.66
C ASN A 24 19.24 13.39 -1.55
N PHE A 25 19.05 12.54 -2.56
CA PHE A 25 18.04 11.48 -2.58
C PHE A 25 18.64 10.07 -2.40
N GLN A 26 19.96 9.95 -2.25
CA GLN A 26 20.62 8.67 -2.02
C GLN A 26 20.33 8.19 -0.59
N GLY A 27 19.62 7.08 -0.47
CA GLY A 27 19.26 6.47 0.83
C GLY A 27 17.80 6.67 1.26
N LEU A 28 16.95 7.27 0.43
CA LEU A 28 15.50 7.27 0.68
C LEU A 28 14.92 5.86 0.58
N GLU A 29 14.19 5.45 1.62
CA GLU A 29 13.47 4.18 1.61
C GLU A 29 12.36 4.22 0.57
N THR A 30 12.25 3.17 -0.24
CA THR A 30 11.14 3.03 -1.21
C THR A 30 9.86 2.64 -0.47
N ILE A 31 9.05 3.66 -0.14
CA ILE A 31 7.72 3.53 0.46
C ILE A 31 6.67 3.35 -0.66
N GLY A 32 5.57 2.65 -0.37
CA GLY A 32 4.43 2.53 -1.31
C GLY A 32 4.61 1.45 -2.38
N LYS A 33 5.33 0.37 -2.06
CA LYS A 33 5.45 -0.82 -2.92
C LYS A 33 4.56 -1.96 -2.40
N PRO A 34 3.99 -2.80 -3.29
CA PRO A 34 3.32 -4.01 -2.85
C PRO A 34 4.33 -4.96 -2.19
N ALA A 35 3.93 -5.56 -1.07
CA ALA A 35 4.65 -6.67 -0.48
C ALA A 35 4.25 -7.98 -1.16
N PRO A 36 5.19 -8.91 -1.45
CA PRO A 36 4.84 -10.24 -1.94
C PRO A 36 3.84 -10.92 -0.99
N MET A 37 2.73 -11.43 -1.53
CA MET A 37 1.64 -12.08 -0.76
C MET A 37 0.93 -11.16 0.27
N GLY A 38 0.97 -9.84 0.07
CA GLY A 38 0.22 -8.90 0.91
C GLY A 38 -1.29 -9.00 0.69
N ILE A 39 -2.06 -9.06 1.79
CA ILE A 39 -3.53 -9.07 1.80
C ILE A 39 -4.15 -7.73 2.20
N GLY A 40 -3.33 -6.79 2.67
CA GLY A 40 -3.76 -5.47 3.12
C GLY A 40 -3.22 -4.36 2.24
N PHE A 41 -3.50 -3.11 2.63
CA PHE A 41 -3.00 -1.95 1.93
C PHE A 41 -1.49 -1.76 2.09
N GLN A 42 -0.89 -1.08 1.12
CA GLN A 42 0.47 -0.55 1.23
C GLN A 42 0.57 0.54 2.31
N PHE A 43 1.81 0.94 2.66
CA PHE A 43 2.05 1.99 3.65
C PHE A 43 1.33 3.31 3.26
N PRO A 44 0.56 3.92 4.19
CA PRO A 44 -0.19 5.15 3.91
C PRO A 44 0.75 6.35 3.86
N ALA A 45 1.08 6.81 2.66
CA ALA A 45 1.97 7.95 2.44
C ALA A 45 1.29 9.32 2.60
N THR A 46 -0.05 9.37 2.67
CA THR A 46 -0.83 10.61 2.77
C THR A 46 -1.84 10.53 3.91
N GLU A 47 -2.31 11.69 4.37
CA GLU A 47 -3.37 11.78 5.38
C GLU A 47 -4.69 11.18 4.89
N LEU A 48 -5.05 11.43 3.64
CA LEU A 48 -6.23 10.84 2.99
C LEU A 48 -6.16 9.31 3.01
N MET A 49 -5.01 8.72 2.68
CA MET A 49 -4.86 7.26 2.69
C MET A 49 -4.98 6.68 4.10
N ARG A 50 -4.48 7.37 5.12
CA ARG A 50 -4.61 6.95 6.51
C ARG A 50 -6.07 6.91 6.95
N ASP A 51 -6.87 7.90 6.55
CA ASP A 51 -8.30 7.95 6.87
C ASP A 51 -9.08 6.84 6.15
N VAL A 52 -8.72 6.55 4.89
CA VAL A 52 -9.31 5.43 4.14
C VAL A 52 -9.00 4.10 4.81
N VAL A 53 -7.74 3.85 5.21
CA VAL A 53 -7.36 2.61 5.90
C VAL A 53 -8.08 2.48 7.24
N TRP A 54 -8.29 3.58 7.95
CA TRP A 54 -9.07 3.58 9.19
C TRP A 54 -10.54 3.20 8.93
N LEU A 55 -11.16 3.83 7.93
CA LEU A 55 -12.54 3.56 7.55
C LEU A 55 -12.74 2.11 7.09
N ASP A 56 -11.82 1.61 6.25
CA ASP A 56 -11.84 0.23 5.78
C ASP A 56 -11.78 -0.77 6.93
N ASN A 57 -10.82 -0.60 7.87
CA ASN A 57 -10.72 -1.47 9.05
C ASN A 57 -11.98 -1.44 9.91
N PHE A 58 -12.58 -0.26 10.12
CA PHE A 58 -13.82 -0.12 10.87
C PHE A 58 -14.98 -0.87 10.19
N LEU A 59 -15.14 -0.68 8.88
CA LEU A 59 -16.17 -1.36 8.11
C LEU A 59 -15.93 -2.87 8.03
N LEU A 60 -14.67 -3.30 7.87
CA LEU A 60 -14.28 -4.71 7.81
C LEU A 60 -14.70 -5.46 9.06
N ILE A 61 -14.53 -4.86 10.24
CA ILE A 61 -14.98 -5.45 11.51
C ILE A 61 -16.50 -5.62 11.52
N ILE A 62 -17.26 -4.60 11.10
CA ILE A 62 -18.72 -4.64 11.07
C ILE A 62 -19.23 -5.73 10.12
N ILE A 63 -18.76 -5.75 8.86
CA ILE A 63 -19.23 -6.72 7.88
C ILE A 63 -18.78 -8.14 8.23
N THR A 64 -17.60 -8.30 8.85
CA THR A 64 -17.14 -9.61 9.33
C THR A 64 -18.06 -10.13 10.43
N ALA A 65 -18.42 -9.29 11.41
CA ALA A 65 -19.36 -9.68 12.47
C ALA A 65 -20.73 -10.10 11.90
N ILE A 66 -21.27 -9.35 10.94
CA ILE A 66 -22.56 -9.68 10.29
C ILE A 66 -22.45 -10.97 9.47
N SER A 67 -21.39 -11.13 8.67
CA SER A 67 -21.21 -12.32 7.84
C SER A 67 -21.05 -13.59 8.68
N VAL A 68 -20.33 -13.52 9.81
CA VAL A 68 -20.22 -14.62 10.77
C VAL A 68 -21.58 -14.92 11.39
N PHE A 69 -22.33 -13.90 11.81
CA PHE A 69 -23.68 -14.10 12.36
C PHE A 69 -24.61 -14.80 11.36
N VAL A 70 -24.67 -14.35 10.12
CA VAL A 70 -25.49 -14.99 9.06
C VAL A 70 -25.01 -16.41 8.78
N THR A 71 -23.70 -16.62 8.69
CA THR A 71 -23.12 -17.96 8.47
C THR A 71 -23.49 -18.92 9.61
N LEU A 72 -23.49 -18.44 10.86
CA LEU A 72 -23.92 -19.21 12.01
C LEU A 72 -25.42 -19.53 11.97
N LEU A 73 -26.27 -18.58 11.56
CA LEU A 73 -27.71 -18.84 11.39
C LEU A 73 -27.96 -19.89 10.30
N LEU A 74 -27.25 -19.81 9.18
CA LEU A 74 -27.36 -20.81 8.10
C LEU A 74 -26.87 -22.19 8.56
N ALA A 75 -25.74 -22.26 9.27
CA ALA A 75 -25.23 -23.50 9.83
C ALA A 75 -26.22 -24.10 10.86
N TYR A 76 -26.79 -23.25 11.71
CA TYR A 76 -27.81 -23.65 12.68
C TYR A 76 -29.08 -24.16 11.99
N ALA A 77 -29.58 -23.44 10.97
CA ALA A 77 -30.75 -23.85 10.21
C ALA A 77 -30.51 -25.19 9.49
N ALA A 78 -29.36 -25.34 8.84
CA ALA A 78 -28.96 -26.58 8.17
C ALA A 78 -28.90 -27.76 9.13
N PHE A 79 -28.42 -27.56 10.36
CA PHE A 79 -28.36 -28.62 11.37
C PHE A 79 -29.71 -28.91 12.03
N LYS A 80 -30.48 -27.87 12.36
CA LYS A 80 -31.74 -27.99 13.12
C LYS A 80 -32.89 -28.49 12.23
N PHE A 81 -33.00 -27.96 11.02
CA PHE A 81 -34.10 -28.25 10.09
C PHE A 81 -33.76 -29.32 9.04
N HIS A 82 -32.66 -30.03 9.20
CA HIS A 82 -32.33 -31.16 8.35
C HIS A 82 -33.45 -32.22 8.38
N ALA A 83 -33.78 -32.81 7.23
CA ALA A 83 -34.90 -33.74 7.07
C ALA A 83 -34.86 -34.93 8.04
N SER A 84 -33.68 -35.43 8.40
CA SER A 84 -33.55 -36.50 9.40
C SER A 84 -33.93 -36.08 10.82
N ARG A 85 -33.92 -34.78 11.15
CA ARG A 85 -34.16 -34.24 12.50
C ARG A 85 -35.49 -33.50 12.61
N ASN A 86 -35.99 -32.96 11.51
CA ASN A 86 -37.25 -32.24 11.43
C ASN A 86 -38.30 -33.10 10.72
N LYS A 87 -39.02 -33.92 11.50
CA LYS A 87 -40.16 -34.73 11.03
C LYS A 87 -41.41 -33.88 10.84
#